data_AF-A0A8T4MV50-F1
#
_entry.id   AF-A0A8T4MV50-F1
#
_cell.length_a   1.000
_cell.length_b   1.000
_cell.length_c   1.000
_cell.angle_alpha   90.00
_cell.angle_beta   90.00
_cell.angle_gamma   90.00
#
_symmetry.space_group_name_H-M   'P 1'
#
loop_
_entity.id
_entity.type
_entity.pdbx_description
1 polymer ?
#
loop_
_entity_poly.entity_id
_entity_poly.type
_entity_poly.pdbx_seq_one_letter_code
_entity_poly.pdbx_strand_id
1 'polypeptide(L)' 'MNDLSLNVDNFNYESTYTSAVCSGNTCQDYLFTCINGETVNSRAISGLVTFSDDWVDLRTEGKEC' A
#
# COMPACT_ATOMS: atom_id res chain seq x y z
N MET A 1 31.84 -24.53 11.12
CA MET A 1 30.70 -23.92 10.41
C MET A 1 29.96 -23.12 11.47
N ASN A 2 30.11 -21.80 11.47
CA ASN A 2 29.43 -20.95 12.45
C ASN A 2 27.98 -20.82 12.03
N ASP A 3 27.13 -21.47 12.81
CA ASP A 3 25.69 -21.38 12.73
C ASP A 3 25.27 -19.95 13.15
N LEU A 4 25.07 -19.10 12.14
CA LEU A 4 24.45 -17.80 12.34
C LEU A 4 22.94 -18.06 12.47
N SER A 5 22.53 -18.43 13.68
CA SER A 5 21.12 -18.31 14.07
C SER A 5 20.76 -16.84 14.07
N LEU A 6 20.21 -16.37 12.95
CA LEU A 6 19.48 -15.10 12.91
C LEU A 6 18.38 -15.23 13.95
N ASN A 7 18.45 -14.40 14.98
CA ASN A 7 17.41 -14.28 15.98
C ASN A 7 16.24 -13.54 15.29
N VAL A 8 15.36 -14.29 14.61
CA VAL A 8 14.31 -13.79 13.70
C VAL A 8 13.14 -13.15 14.48
N ASP A 9 13.19 -13.09 15.81
CA ASP A 9 12.02 -12.70 16.61
C ASP A 9 11.83 -11.19 16.79
N ASN A 10 12.62 -10.31 16.15
CA ASN A 10 12.47 -8.87 16.39
C ASN A 10 12.96 -7.89 15.30
N PHE A 11 12.85 -8.26 14.01
CA PHE A 11 13.01 -7.27 12.94
C PHE A 11 11.63 -6.75 12.53
N ASN A 12 11.28 -5.55 13.01
CA ASN A 12 10.16 -4.81 12.44
C ASN A 12 10.51 -4.48 10.98
N TYR A 13 9.89 -5.18 10.03
CA TYR A 13 10.06 -4.82 8.62
C TYR A 13 9.08 -3.71 8.29
N GLU A 14 9.62 -2.58 7.85
CA GLU A 14 8.84 -1.45 7.36
C GLU A 14 8.86 -1.45 5.84
N SER A 15 7.72 -1.24 5.21
CA SER A 15 7.62 -1.02 3.77
C SER A 15 6.59 0.05 3.46
N THR A 16 6.71 0.61 2.26
CA THR A 16 5.72 1.56 1.75
C THR A 16 5.32 1.20 0.33
N TYR A 17 4.05 1.37 0.00
CA TYR A 17 3.55 1.23 -1.36
C TYR A 17 2.49 2.29 -1.66
N THR A 18 2.33 2.61 -2.93
CA THR A 18 1.26 3.49 -3.41
C THR A 18 0.14 2.66 -3.99
N SER A 19 -1.11 2.98 -3.64
CA SER A 19 -2.30 2.35 -4.24
C SER A 19 -3.40 3.39 -4.45
N ALA A 20 -4.20 3.18 -5.49
CA ALA A 20 -5.36 4.01 -5.77
C ALA A 20 -6.58 3.47 -5.00
N VAL A 21 -7.26 4.34 -4.27
CA VAL A 21 -8.53 4.04 -3.59
C VAL A 21 -9.64 4.70 -4.37
N CYS A 22 -10.57 3.91 -4.90
CA CYS A 22 -11.66 4.37 -5.75
C CYS A 22 -13.03 4.11 -5.11
N SER A 23 -13.95 5.08 -5.26
CA SER A 23 -15.37 4.96 -4.95
C SER A 23 -16.17 5.33 -6.19
N GLY A 24 -16.71 4.32 -6.88
CA GLY A 24 -17.25 4.49 -8.23
C GLY A 24 -16.15 4.92 -9.22
N ASN A 25 -16.41 5.96 -9.99
CA ASN A 25 -15.47 6.56 -10.95
C ASN A 25 -14.57 7.65 -10.34
N THR A 26 -14.58 7.81 -9.02
CA THR A 26 -13.73 8.79 -8.33
C THR A 26 -12.61 8.07 -7.58
N CYS A 27 -11.36 8.40 -7.91
CA CYS A 27 -10.17 7.77 -7.35
C CYS A 27 -9.22 8.81 -6.74
N GLN A 28 -8.43 8.35 -5.78
CA GLN A 28 -7.34 9.13 -5.19
C GLN A 28 -6.17 8.20 -4.86
N ASP A 29 -4.94 8.67 -5.06
CA ASP A 29 -3.74 7.90 -4.74
C ASP A 29 -3.34 8.09 -3.28
N TYR A 30 -3.00 6.99 -2.64
CA TYR A 30 -2.53 6.94 -1.26
C TYR A 30 -1.15 6.31 -1.19
N LEU A 31 -0.32 6.82 -0.28
CA LEU A 31 0.87 6.13 0.21
C LEU A 31 0.51 5.41 1.51
N PHE A 32 0.66 4.09 1.52
CA PHE A 32 0.47 3.22 2.67
C PHE A 32 1.83 2.88 3.29
N THR A 33 1.89 2.89 4.62
CA THR A 33 3.04 2.42 5.40
C THR A 33 2.65 1.14 6.13
N CYS A 34 3.44 0.09 5.91
CA CYS A 34 3.28 -1.20 6.56
C CYS A 34 4.35 -1.38 7.63
N ILE A 35 3.99 -1.95 8.77
CA ILE A 35 4.92 -2.54 9.73
C ILE A 35 4.49 -3.98 9.96
N ASN A 36 5.38 -4.94 9.73
CA ASN A 36 5.11 -6.37 9.93
C ASN A 36 3.87 -6.89 9.17
N GLY A 37 3.64 -6.39 7.96
CA GLY A 37 2.47 -6.80 7.16
C GLY A 37 1.16 -6.14 7.59
N GLU A 38 1.19 -5.16 8.50
CA GLU A 38 -0.01 -4.40 8.89
C GLU A 38 0.11 -2.93 8.44
N THR A 39 -0.97 -2.40 7.85
CA THR A 39 -1.05 -0.96 7.54
C THR A 39 -1.15 -0.16 8.82
N VAL A 40 -0.14 0.67 9.11
CA VAL A 40 -0.13 1.54 10.30
C VAL A 40 -0.43 3.01 9.95
N ASN A 41 -0.28 3.39 8.69
CA ASN A 41 -0.54 4.75 8.23
C ASN A 41 -0.96 4.75 6.75
N SER A 42 -1.83 5.67 6.39
CA SER A 42 -2.16 6.00 4.99
C SER A 42 -2.27 7.51 4.84
N ARG A 43 -1.71 8.03 3.73
CA ARG A 43 -1.82 9.46 3.39
C ARG A 43 -2.18 9.63 1.93
N ALA A 44 -3.11 10.54 1.65
CA ALA A 44 -3.36 10.98 0.29
C ALA A 44 -2.12 11.70 -0.27
N ILE A 45 -1.73 11.36 -1.49
CA ILE A 45 -0.59 11.98 -2.19
C ILE A 45 -1.00 12.68 -3.50
N SER A 46 -2.27 12.52 -3.88
CA SER A 46 -2.89 13.25 -4.99
C SER A 46 -4.25 13.82 -4.59
N GLY A 47 -4.78 14.72 -5.41
CA GLY A 47 -6.17 15.18 -5.29
C GLY A 47 -7.16 14.11 -5.75
N LEU A 48 -8.43 14.30 -5.41
CA LEU A 48 -9.51 13.47 -5.95
C LEU A 48 -9.67 13.75 -7.44
N VAL A 49 -9.74 12.69 -8.24
CA VAL A 49 -9.98 12.75 -9.68
C VAL A 49 -11.22 11.91 -10.00
N THR A 50 -12.14 12.49 -10.76
CA THR A 50 -13.32 11.79 -11.28
C THR A 50 -13.12 11.50 -12.75
N PHE A 51 -13.25 10.23 -13.11
CA PHE A 51 -13.12 9.72 -14.48
C PHE A 51 -14.50 9.47 -15.09
N SER A 52 -14.52 9.16 -16.38
CA SER A 52 -15.74 8.68 -17.04
C SER A 52 -16.10 7.27 -16.56
N ASP A 53 -17.37 6.89 -16.65
CA ASP A 53 -17.88 5.61 -16.13
C ASP A 53 -17.36 4.38 -16.89
N ASP A 54 -16.84 4.57 -18.10
CA ASP A 54 -16.20 3.54 -18.92
C ASP A 54 -14.70 3.36 -18.62
N TRP A 55 -14.13 4.20 -17.76
CA TRP A 55 -12.72 4.15 -17.41
C TRP A 55 -12.46 3.20 -16.24
N VAL A 56 -11.38 2.41 -16.32
CA VAL A 56 -10.98 1.43 -15.32
C VAL A 56 -9.57 1.74 -14.82
N ASP A 57 -9.41 1.92 -13.50
CA ASP A 57 -8.08 2.04 -12.89
C ASP A 57 -7.48 0.66 -12.61
N LEU A 58 -6.45 0.26 -13.36
CA LEU A 58 -5.79 -1.03 -13.13
C LEU A 58 -4.94 -1.06 -11.85
N ARG A 59 -4.72 0.09 -11.19
CA ARG A 59 -3.91 0.19 -9.96
C ARG A 59 -4.69 -0.18 -8.70
N THR A 60 -6.01 -0.38 -8.80
CA THR A 60 -6.82 -0.87 -7.68
C THR A 60 -6.54 -2.34 -7.35
N GLU A 61 -5.89 -3.07 -8.26
CA GLU A 61 -5.55 -4.47 -8.04
C GLU A 61 -4.19 -4.60 -7.33
N GLY A 62 -4.23 -4.90 -6.03
CA GLY A 62 -3.31 -5.90 -5.50
C GLY A 62 -1.97 -5.42 -4.93
N LYS A 63 -1.98 -4.45 -4.03
CA LYS A 63 -0.99 -4.46 -2.94
C LYS A 63 -1.67 -4.20 -1.60
N GLU A 64 -1.64 -5.22 -0.77
CA GLU A 64 -1.88 -5.12 0.66
C GLU A 64 -0.51 -5.23 1.35
N CYS A 65 -0.44 -4.71 2.57
CA CYS A 65 0.49 -5.29 3.51
C CYS A 65 0.08 -6.77 3.71
#